data_AF-A0A3S3SQH6-F1
#
_entry.id   AF-A0A3S3SQH6-F1
#
_cell.length_a   1.000
_cell.length_b   1.000
_cell.length_c   1.000
_cell.angle_alpha   90.00
_cell.angle_beta   90.00
_cell.angle_gamma   90.00
#
_symmetry.space_group_name_H-M   'P 1'
#
loop_
_entity.id
_entity.type
_entity.pdbx_description
1 polymer ?
#
loop_
_entity_poly.entity_id
_entity_poly.type
_entity_poly.pdbx_seq_one_letter_code
_entity_poly.pdbx_strand_id
1 'polypeptide(L)'
;MSTVNLGDRVKDTITGFAGIATGRADYLTGCTQFCITPPVKEDGTTRDSHWYDEDRIEVVEAGAVKIAVKRPGGPSDPSERAPTR
;
A
#
# COMPACT_ATOMS: atom_id res chain seq x y z
N MET A 1 -1.84 19.51 0.51
CA MET A 1 -1.27 18.30 -0.09
C MET A 1 -1.79 17.15 0.72
N SER A 2 -2.71 16.36 0.17
CA SER A 2 -3.25 15.19 0.86
C SER A 2 -2.19 14.10 0.80
N THR A 3 -1.56 13.79 1.93
CA THR A 3 -0.57 12.72 2.02
C THR A 3 -1.25 11.38 1.78
N VAL A 4 -0.77 10.61 0.79
CA VAL A 4 -1.29 9.27 0.48
C VAL A 4 -0.71 8.27 1.48
N ASN A 5 -1.56 7.46 2.11
CA ASN A 5 -1.13 6.41 3.02
C ASN A 5 -1.50 5.02 2.48
N LEU A 6 -0.78 4.00 2.96
CA LEU A 6 -1.16 2.61 2.70
C LEU A 6 -2.52 2.31 3.34
N GLY A 7 -3.37 1.59 2.60
CA GLY A 7 -4.75 1.30 3.00
C GLY A 7 -5.76 2.36 2.59
N ASP A 8 -5.33 3.51 2.07
CA ASP A 8 -6.23 4.50 1.49
C ASP A 8 -6.80 3.98 0.16
N ARG A 9 -8.06 4.31 -0.11
CA ARG A 9 -8.61 4.19 -1.46
C ARG A 9 -8.20 5.42 -2.24
N VAL A 10 -7.59 5.17 -3.38
CA VAL A 10 -6.99 6.20 -4.22
C VAL A 10 -7.41 6.03 -5.66
N LYS A 11 -7.25 7.10 -6.44
CA LYS A 11 -7.53 7.13 -7.86
C LYS A 11 -6.44 7.90 -8.60
N ASP A 12 -6.06 7.41 -9.76
CA ASP A 12 -5.17 8.11 -10.68
C ASP A 12 -5.93 9.21 -11.42
N THR A 13 -5.38 10.41 -11.41
CA THR A 13 -6.01 11.61 -12.00
C THR A 13 -5.98 11.60 -13.53
N ILE A 14 -5.06 10.87 -14.15
CA ILE A 14 -4.90 10.82 -15.62
C ILE A 14 -5.82 9.77 -16.25
N THR A 15 -5.76 8.53 -15.75
CA THR A 15 -6.48 7.38 -16.33
C THR A 15 -7.80 7.07 -15.64
N GLY A 16 -8.02 7.61 -14.43
CA GLY A 16 -9.17 7.27 -13.60
C GLY A 16 -9.09 5.91 -12.91
N PHE A 17 -7.94 5.21 -12.99
CA PHE A 17 -7.74 3.92 -12.34
C PHE A 17 -7.83 4.07 -10.82
N ALA A 18 -8.73 3.31 -10.17
CA ALA A 18 -8.98 3.41 -8.74
C ALA A 18 -8.82 2.06 -8.03
N GLY A 19 -8.38 2.11 -6.79
CA GLY A 19 -8.12 0.93 -5.97
C GLY A 19 -7.59 1.30 -4.58
N ILE A 20 -7.01 0.33 -3.88
CA ILE A 20 -6.38 0.54 -2.59
C ILE A 20 -4.87 0.73 -2.79
N ALA A 21 -4.27 1.70 -2.11
CA ALA A 21 -2.82 1.84 -2.02
C ALA A 21 -2.24 0.71 -1.15
N THR A 22 -1.64 -0.30 -1.79
CA THR A 22 -1.15 -1.52 -1.13
C THR A 22 0.36 -1.58 -0.97
N GLY A 23 1.08 -0.79 -1.77
CA GLY A 23 2.53 -0.68 -1.70
C GLY A 23 2.97 0.77 -1.84
N ARG A 24 4.10 1.11 -1.21
CA ARG A 24 4.80 2.38 -1.35
C ARG A 24 6.26 2.07 -1.64
N ALA A 25 6.82 2.71 -2.65
CA ALA A 25 8.22 2.62 -3.01
C ALA A 25 8.82 4.03 -2.97
N ASP A 26 9.80 4.21 -2.08
CA ASP A 26 10.63 5.40 -2.05
C ASP A 26 11.92 5.08 -2.79
N TYR A 27 12.15 5.74 -3.92
CA TYR A 27 13.35 5.53 -4.73
C TYR A 27 14.49 6.45 -4.27
N LEU A 28 15.74 5.98 -4.38
CA LEU A 28 16.94 6.76 -4.04
C LEU A 28 16.98 8.13 -4.76
N THR A 29 16.38 8.20 -5.95
CA THR A 29 16.27 9.42 -6.77
C THR A 29 15.18 10.40 -6.32
N GLY A 30 14.42 10.08 -5.26
CA GLY A 30 13.44 10.97 -4.65
C GLY A 30 12.02 10.87 -5.19
N CYS A 31 11.72 9.93 -6.10
CA CYS A 31 10.35 9.68 -6.53
C CYS A 31 9.65 8.74 -5.53
N THR A 32 8.45 9.11 -5.08
CA THR A 32 7.55 8.21 -4.34
C THR A 32 6.53 7.64 -5.30
N GLN A 33 6.39 6.32 -5.33
CA GLN A 33 5.33 5.65 -6.08
C GLN A 33 4.47 4.80 -5.17
N PHE A 34 3.20 4.69 -5.51
CA PHE A 34 2.25 3.81 -4.85
C PHE A 34 1.74 2.74 -5.81
N CYS A 35 1.68 1.51 -5.30
CA CYS A 35 1.03 0.40 -5.98
C CYS A 35 -0.46 0.46 -5.65
N ILE A 36 -1.30 0.57 -6.69
CA ILE A 36 -2.75 0.58 -6.57
C ILE A 36 -3.28 -0.79 -6.96
N THR A 37 -3.91 -1.47 -6.01
CA THR A 37 -4.60 -2.75 -6.24
C THR A 37 -6.08 -2.52 -6.45
N PRO A 38 -6.64 -2.87 -7.63
CA PRO A 38 -8.06 -2.71 -7.91
C PRO A 38 -8.90 -3.74 -7.15
N PRO A 39 -10.19 -3.47 -6.88
CA PRO A 39 -11.09 -4.48 -6.35
C PRO A 39 -11.38 -5.57 -7.38
N VAL A 40 -11.71 -6.76 -6.89
CA VAL A 40 -12.29 -7.82 -7.72
C VAL A 40 -13.66 -7.37 -8.19
N LYS A 41 -13.98 -7.58 -9.46
CA LYS A 41 -15.29 -7.28 -10.03
C LYS A 41 -16.33 -8.32 -9.62
N GLU A 42 -17.60 -7.99 -9.81
CA GLU A 42 -18.73 -8.89 -9.51
C GLU A 42 -18.65 -10.22 -10.29
N ASP A 43 -18.03 -10.22 -11.47
CA ASP A 43 -17.81 -11.40 -12.30
C ASP A 43 -16.63 -12.28 -11.83
N GLY A 44 -15.97 -11.91 -10.73
CA GLY A 44 -14.80 -12.60 -10.19
C GLY A 44 -13.49 -12.28 -10.92
N THR A 45 -13.51 -11.45 -11.96
CA THR A 45 -12.29 -11.01 -12.64
C THR A 45 -11.61 -9.88 -11.88
N THR A 46 -10.28 -9.85 -11.94
CA THR A 46 -9.47 -8.75 -11.40
C THR A 46 -8.59 -8.18 -12.49
N ARG A 47 -8.20 -6.91 -12.32
CA ARG A 47 -7.10 -6.31 -13.08
C ARG A 47 -5.81 -6.41 -12.28
N ASP A 48 -4.68 -6.32 -12.97
CA ASP A 48 -3.39 -6.28 -12.31
C ASP A 48 -3.23 -4.97 -11.53
N SER A 49 -2.40 -5.03 -10.48
CA SER A 49 -1.99 -3.84 -9.74
C SER A 49 -0.94 -3.09 -10.53
N HIS A 50 -0.97 -1.75 -10.47
CA HIS A 50 -0.02 -0.90 -11.20
C HIS A 50 0.56 0.18 -10.28
N TRP A 51 1.77 0.63 -10.61
CA TRP A 51 2.48 1.68 -9.88
C TRP A 51 2.18 3.06 -10.48
N TYR A 52 1.93 4.02 -9.60
CA TYR A 52 1.59 5.40 -9.91
C TYR A 52 2.44 6.35 -9.08
N ASP A 53 2.92 7.45 -9.67
CA ASP A 53 3.65 8.48 -8.92
C ASP A 53 2.72 9.20 -7.93
N GLU A 54 3.23 9.61 -6.77
CA GLU A 54 2.42 10.27 -5.73
C GLU A 54 1.65 11.49 -6.27
N ASP A 55 2.29 12.30 -7.11
CA ASP A 55 1.72 13.54 -7.66
C ASP A 55 0.51 13.33 -8.59
N ARG A 56 0.33 12.11 -9.12
CA ARG A 56 -0.82 11.80 -10.00
C ARG A 56 -2.00 11.16 -9.27
N ILE A 57 -1.88 10.94 -7.96
CA ILE A 57 -2.86 10.19 -7.18
C ILE A 57 -3.73 11.11 -6.33
N GLU A 58 -5.04 10.92 -6.37
CA GLU A 58 -6.02 11.53 -5.46
C GLU A 58 -6.50 10.52 -4.42
N VAL A 59 -6.56 10.93 -3.15
CA VAL A 59 -7.18 10.12 -2.08
C VAL A 59 -8.69 10.28 -2.15
N VAL A 60 -9.38 9.18 -2.42
CA VAL A 60 -10.85 9.13 -2.48
C VAL A 60 -11.43 8.84 -1.10
N GLU A 61 -10.81 7.93 -0.35
CA GLU A 61 -11.26 7.54 0.99
C GLU A 61 -10.04 7.16 1.85
N ALA A 62 -9.80 7.94 2.90
CA ALA A 62 -8.68 7.68 3.81
C ALA A 62 -8.98 6.50 4.74
N GLY A 63 -8.02 5.58 4.89
CA GLY A 63 -8.10 4.44 5.79
C GLY A 63 -9.17 3.42 5.42
N ALA A 64 -9.51 3.31 4.13
CA ALA A 64 -10.52 2.38 3.61
C ALA A 64 -10.25 0.92 4.02
N VAL A 65 -8.98 0.53 4.14
CA VAL A 65 -8.58 -0.80 4.61
C VAL A 65 -7.53 -0.68 5.70
N LYS A 66 -7.76 -1.37 6.83
CA LYS A 66 -6.78 -1.55 7.89
C LYS A 66 -6.55 -3.04 8.11
N ILE A 67 -5.36 -3.51 7.75
CA ILE A 67 -4.96 -4.90 7.99
C ILE A 67 -4.20 -4.95 9.31
N ALA A 68 -4.65 -5.80 10.24
CA ALA A 68 -3.91 -6.08 11.46
C ALA A 68 -2.66 -6.89 11.11
N VAL A 69 -1.48 -6.24 11.18
CA VAL A 69 -0.21 -6.92 10.93
C VAL A 69 0.10 -7.83 12.12
N LYS A 70 -0.02 -9.14 11.93
CA LYS A 70 0.60 -10.12 12.84
C LYS A 70 2.10 -10.11 12.53
N ARG A 71 2.96 -9.92 13.53
CA ARG A 71 4.43 -9.83 13.36
C ARG A 71 4.90 -10.88 12.33
N PRO A 72 5.54 -10.49 11.22
CA PRO A 72 6.08 -11.47 10.27
C PRO A 72 7.10 -12.33 11.03
N GLY A 73 7.02 -13.65 10.85
CA GLY A 73 7.79 -14.66 11.61
C GLY A 73 9.28 -14.71 11.24
N GLY A 74 9.95 -13.56 11.20
CA GLY A 74 11.40 -13.47 11.13
C GLY A 74 12.04 -13.73 12.49
N PRO A 75 13.36 -14.01 12.55
CA PRO A 75 14.07 -14.20 13.81
C PRO A 75 13.86 -12.99 14.71
N SER A 76 13.23 -13.18 15.87
CA SER A 76 13.14 -12.17 16.92
C SER A 76 14.54 -11.72 17.30
N ASP A 77 14.68 -10.43 17.62
CA ASP A 77 15.91 -9.82 18.07
C ASP A 77 16.58 -10.75 19.12
N PRO A 78 17.86 -11.12 18.98
CA PRO A 78 18.52 -12.00 19.95
C PRO A 78 18.45 -11.46 21.38
N SER A 79 18.28 -10.14 21.57
CA SER A 79 18.07 -9.51 22.89
C SER A 79 16.72 -9.84 23.53
N GLU A 80 15.73 -10.33 22.76
CA GLU A 80 14.44 -10.83 23.27
C GLU A 80 14.52 -12.32 23.69
N ARG A 81 15.66 -13.00 23.48
CA ARG A 81 15.85 -14.37 24.00
C ARG A 81 16.11 -14.29 25.50
N ALA A 82 15.23 -14.93 26.28
CA ALA A 82 15.41 -15.08 27.72
C ALA A 82 16.84 -15.55 28.04
N PRO A 83 17.51 -15.00 29.07
CA PRO A 83 18.89 -15.37 29.37
C PRO A 83 18.95 -16.87 29.58
N THR A 84 19.68 -17.56 28.70
CA THR A 84 20.02 -18.96 28.90
C THR A 84 20.89 -19.03 30.15
N ARG A 85 20.31 -19.66 31.18
CA ARG A 85 20.93 -19.91 32.48
C ARG A 85 22.28 -20.60 32.36
#